data_AF-A0A1Y2SNX9-F1
#
_entry.id   AF-A0A1Y2SNX9-F1
#
_cell.length_a   1.000
_cell.length_b   1.000
_cell.length_c   1.000
_cell.angle_alpha   90.00
_cell.angle_beta   90.00
_cell.angle_gamma   90.00
#
_symmetry.space_group_name_H-M   'P 1'
#
loop_
_entity.id
_entity.type
_entity.pdbx_description
1 polymer ?
#
loop_
_entity_poly.entity_id
_entity_poly.type
_entity_poly.pdbx_seq_one_letter_code
_entity_poly.pdbx_strand_id
1 'polypeptide(L)'
;MFNQIPTDNLASLSDNKLCSALGENSDNGNTTLRILDEIKSRENVIDMDKCHAIEISVKERISNFRNSTAWSHDLNRMRELNRIDIEMLKTLQKMGKI
;
A
#
# COMPACT_ATOMS: atom_id res chain seq x y z
N MET A 1 16.96 -15.00 7.26
CA MET A 1 16.17 -15.28 6.05
C MET A 1 14.75 -14.80 6.32
N PHE A 2 14.24 -13.87 5.52
CA PHE A 2 12.81 -13.56 5.56
C PHE A 2 12.09 -14.68 4.81
N ASN A 3 11.14 -15.35 5.46
CA ASN A 3 10.25 -16.31 4.79
C ASN A 3 9.30 -15.51 3.90
N GLN A 4 9.71 -15.23 2.66
CA GLN A 4 8.84 -14.61 1.67
C GLN A 4 7.61 -15.50 1.46
N ILE A 5 6.46 -14.87 1.25
CA ILE A 5 5.23 -15.59 0.93
C ILE A 5 5.43 -16.29 -0.42
N PRO A 6 5.31 -17.63 -0.48
CA PRO A 6 5.47 -18.36 -1.73
C PRO A 6 4.36 -17.93 -2.71
N THR A 7 4.78 -17.51 -3.91
CA THR A 7 3.90 -16.99 -4.97
C THR A 7 3.61 -18.04 -6.05
N ASP A 8 3.96 -19.30 -5.79
CA ASP A 8 3.76 -20.43 -6.71
C ASP A 8 2.26 -20.72 -6.92
N ASN A 9 1.44 -20.53 -5.89
CA ASN A 9 0.00 -20.75 -5.93
C ASN A 9 -0.79 -19.60 -5.27
N LEU A 10 -0.91 -18.48 -6.00
CA LEU A 10 -1.62 -17.28 -5.56
C LEU A 10 -3.09 -17.56 -5.22
N ALA A 11 -3.75 -18.46 -5.96
CA ALA A 11 -5.14 -18.84 -5.74
C ALA A 11 -5.39 -19.41 -4.34
N SER A 12 -4.40 -20.10 -3.75
CA SER A 12 -4.51 -20.67 -2.41
C SER A 12 -4.24 -19.68 -1.26
N LEU A 13 -3.74 -18.47 -1.58
CA LEU A 13 -3.44 -17.48 -0.56
C LEU A 13 -4.72 -16.81 -0.07
N SER A 14 -4.77 -16.55 1.23
CA SER A 14 -5.79 -15.67 1.79
C SER A 14 -5.54 -14.23 1.33
N ASP A 15 -6.59 -13.42 1.31
CA ASP A 15 -6.54 -12.06 0.78
C ASP A 15 -5.48 -11.20 1.48
N ASN A 16 -5.39 -11.28 2.81
CA ASN A 16 -4.35 -10.59 3.58
C ASN A 16 -2.93 -11.04 3.17
N LYS A 17 -2.73 -12.33 2.86
CA LYS A 17 -1.43 -12.86 2.39
C LYS A 17 -1.15 -12.43 0.96
N LEU A 18 -2.17 -12.33 0.12
CA LEU A 18 -2.07 -11.82 -1.24
C LEU A 18 -1.59 -10.36 -1.24
N CYS A 19 -2.19 -9.51 -0.40
CA CYS A 19 -1.81 -8.12 -0.21
C CYS A 19 -0.42 -7.96 0.43
N SER A 20 -0.06 -8.86 1.35
CA SER A 20 1.29 -8.90 1.93
C SER A 20 2.33 -9.30 0.86
N ALA A 21 2.03 -10.32 0.05
CA ALA A 21 2.91 -10.79 -1.02
C ALA A 21 3.14 -9.69 -2.07
N LEU A 22 2.13 -8.86 -2.34
CA LEU A 22 2.26 -7.68 -3.21
C LEU A 22 3.32 -6.71 -2.68
N GLY A 23 3.30 -6.43 -1.38
CA GLY A 23 4.31 -5.58 -0.73
C GLY A 23 5.71 -6.21 -0.77
N GLU A 24 5.82 -7.51 -0.47
CA GLU A 24 7.08 -8.25 -0.46
C GLU A 24 7.76 -8.37 -1.83
N ASN A 25 6.97 -8.38 -2.91
CA ASN A 25 7.46 -8.59 -4.28
C ASN A 25 7.46 -7.31 -5.12
N SER A 26 7.33 -6.14 -4.50
CA SER A 26 7.19 -4.86 -5.20
C SER A 26 8.39 -4.44 -6.05
N ASP A 27 9.56 -5.04 -5.84
CA ASP A 27 10.76 -4.88 -6.67
C ASP A 27 10.85 -5.93 -7.81
N ASN A 28 9.96 -6.92 -7.83
CA ASN A 28 9.83 -7.92 -8.89
C ASN A 28 8.56 -7.68 -9.72
N GLY A 29 8.72 -6.98 -10.85
CA GLY A 29 7.61 -6.60 -11.72
C GLY A 29 6.78 -7.78 -12.24
N ASN A 30 7.41 -8.90 -12.59
CA ASN A 30 6.68 -10.08 -13.11
C ASN A 30 5.80 -10.71 -12.04
N THR A 31 6.33 -10.88 -10.83
CA THR A 31 5.57 -11.44 -9.70
C THR A 31 4.49 -10.46 -9.22
N THR A 32 4.79 -9.17 -9.18
CA THR A 32 3.84 -8.11 -8.83
C THR A 32 2.62 -8.13 -9.75
N LEU A 33 2.81 -8.23 -11.07
CA LEU A 33 1.70 -8.27 -12.03
C LEU A 33 0.81 -9.50 -11.81
N ARG A 34 1.39 -10.67 -11.57
CA ARG A 34 0.63 -11.90 -11.27
C ARG A 34 -0.19 -11.78 -9.99
N ILE A 35 0.35 -11.12 -8.97
CA ILE A 35 -0.36 -10.87 -7.70
C ILE A 35 -1.50 -9.87 -7.92
N LEU A 36 -1.27 -8.80 -8.68
CA LEU A 36 -2.30 -7.81 -9.02
C LEU A 36 -3.46 -8.42 -9.82
N ASP A 37 -3.15 -9.31 -10.77
CA ASP A 37 -4.18 -10.02 -11.53
C ASP A 37 -5.06 -10.91 -10.63
N GLU A 38 -4.47 -11.58 -9.64
CA GLU A 38 -5.24 -12.38 -8.66
C GLU A 38 -6.01 -11.50 -7.66
N ILE A 39 -5.48 -10.35 -7.25
CA ILE A 39 -6.24 -9.39 -6.42
C ILE A 39 -7.44 -8.88 -7.20
N LYS A 40 -7.25 -8.54 -8.49
CA LYS A 40 -8.30 -8.05 -9.36
C LYS A 40 -9.36 -9.11 -9.66
N SER A 41 -8.97 -10.38 -9.82
CA SER A 41 -9.95 -11.48 -9.98
C SER A 41 -10.87 -11.65 -8.76
N ARG A 42 -10.48 -11.08 -7.61
CA ARG A 42 -11.21 -11.08 -6.34
C ARG A 42 -11.67 -9.68 -5.90
N GLU A 43 -11.72 -8.70 -6.80
CA GLU A 43 -11.98 -7.29 -6.47
C GLU A 43 -13.30 -7.05 -5.71
N ASN A 44 -14.28 -7.95 -5.85
CA ASN A 44 -15.57 -7.88 -5.14
C ASN A 44 -15.54 -8.48 -3.73
N VAL A 45 -14.43 -9.10 -3.34
CA VAL A 45 -14.23 -9.78 -2.04
C VAL A 45 -13.12 -9.10 -1.24
N ILE A 46 -12.07 -8.64 -1.93
CA ILE A 46 -10.94 -7.97 -1.31
C ILE A 46 -11.25 -6.49 -1.12
N ASP A 47 -11.22 -6.06 0.13
CA ASP A 47 -11.19 -4.65 0.50
C ASP A 47 -9.85 -4.05 0.02
N MET A 48 -9.93 -3.23 -1.03
CA MET A 48 -8.76 -2.64 -1.67
C MET A 48 -8.03 -1.63 -0.79
N ASP A 49 -8.74 -0.90 0.07
CA ASP A 49 -8.13 0.06 1.00
C ASP A 49 -7.34 -0.69 2.08
N LYS A 50 -7.91 -1.78 2.59
CA LYS A 50 -7.21 -2.68 3.51
C LYS A 50 -6.01 -3.36 2.85
N CYS A 51 -6.15 -3.77 1.58
CA CYS A 51 -5.08 -4.39 0.83
C CYS A 51 -3.90 -3.42 0.64
N HIS A 52 -4.20 -2.17 0.29
CA HIS A 52 -3.21 -1.12 0.14
C HIS A 52 -2.50 -0.79 1.45
N ALA A 53 -3.22 -0.74 2.57
CA ALA A 53 -2.62 -0.55 3.89
C ALA A 53 -1.64 -1.68 4.27
N ILE A 54 -1.99 -2.93 3.96
CA ILE A 54 -1.12 -4.09 4.18
C ILE A 54 0.12 -4.03 3.26
N GLU A 55 -0.08 -3.74 1.97
CA GLU A 55 1.00 -3.59 1.00
C GLU A 55 2.01 -2.54 1.45
N ILE A 56 1.54 -1.34 1.83
CA ILE A 56 2.37 -0.25 2.34
C ILE A 56 3.09 -0.68 3.61
N SER A 57 2.39 -1.27 4.59
CA SER A 57 3.02 -1.70 5.85
C SER A 57 4.17 -2.69 5.62
N VAL A 58 4.01 -3.60 4.66
CA VAL A 58 5.04 -4.58 4.29
C VAL A 58 6.18 -3.94 3.51
N LYS A 59 5.87 -3.07 2.53
CA LYS A 59 6.87 -2.28 1.79
C LYS A 59 7.72 -1.43 2.72
N GLU A 60 7.07 -0.74 3.66
CA GLU A 60 7.74 0.05 4.70
C GLU A 60 8.61 -0.87 5.53
N ARG A 61 8.10 -1.96 6.09
CA ARG A 61 8.91 -2.90 6.89
C ARG A 61 10.19 -3.36 6.17
N ILE A 62 10.10 -3.64 4.87
CA ILE A 62 11.24 -4.06 4.04
C ILE A 62 12.18 -2.87 3.75
N SER A 63 11.62 -1.71 3.40
CA SER A 63 12.37 -0.47 3.15
C SER A 63 13.12 0.01 4.39
N ASN A 64 12.51 -0.08 5.57
CA ASN A 64 13.08 0.29 6.87
C ASN A 64 14.27 -0.60 7.24
N PHE A 65 14.26 -1.84 6.75
CA PHE A 65 15.38 -2.78 6.86
C PHE A 65 16.48 -2.51 5.82
N ARG A 66 16.13 -1.87 4.68
CA ARG A 66 17.01 -1.68 3.51
C ARG A 66 17.58 -0.26 3.39
N ASN A 67 16.94 0.75 4.00
CA ASN A 67 17.35 2.16 4.04
C ASN A 67 16.67 2.91 5.22
N SER A 68 17.44 3.18 6.27
CA SER A 68 17.00 3.92 7.48
C SER A 68 16.54 5.37 7.21
N THR A 69 16.89 5.96 6.06
CA THR A 69 16.63 7.37 5.71
C THR A 69 15.34 7.62 4.92
N ALA A 70 14.63 6.59 4.46
CA ALA A 70 13.42 6.74 3.62
C ALA A 70 12.20 7.30 4.39
N TRP A 71 12.13 7.07 5.71
CA TRP A 71 11.04 7.55 6.59
C TRP A 71 10.85 9.06 6.59
N SER A 72 11.95 9.81 6.47
CA SER A 72 11.91 11.27 6.59
C SER A 72 11.24 11.93 5.39
N HIS A 73 11.24 11.29 4.22
CA HIS A 73 10.70 11.89 3.00
C HIS A 73 9.20 11.62 2.82
N ASP A 74 8.72 10.40 3.09
CA ASP A 74 7.31 10.05 2.89
C ASP A 74 6.38 10.57 4.01
N LEU A 75 6.86 10.61 5.27
CA LEU A 75 6.10 11.26 6.35
C LEU A 75 5.91 12.77 6.12
N ASN A 76 6.93 13.43 5.55
CA ASN A 76 6.82 14.83 5.18
C ASN A 76 5.85 15.04 4.01
N ARG A 77 5.82 14.14 3.03
CA ARG A 77 4.89 14.20 1.90
C ARG A 77 3.44 13.98 2.32
N MET A 78 3.15 13.00 3.16
CA MET A 78 1.79 12.77 3.68
C MET A 78 1.34 13.87 4.64
N ARG A 79 2.24 14.41 5.47
CA ARG A 79 1.92 15.56 6.31
C ARG A 79 1.59 16.81 5.48
N GLU A 80 2.30 17.02 4.38
CA GLU A 80 2.04 18.14 3.48
C GLU A 80 0.71 17.98 2.73
N LEU A 81 0.38 16.78 2.25
CA LEU A 81 -0.92 16.52 1.61
C LEU A 81 -2.09 16.72 2.59
N ASN A 82 -1.98 16.21 3.83
CA ASN A 82 -2.98 16.46 4.86
C ASN A 82 -3.10 17.95 5.21
N ARG A 83 -1.99 18.69 5.18
CA ARG A 83 -2.01 20.13 5.41
C ARG A 83 -2.76 20.86 4.29
N ILE A 84 -2.52 20.48 3.04
CA ILE A 84 -3.21 21.03 1.86
C ILE A 84 -4.72 20.77 1.96
N ASP A 85 -5.13 19.56 2.30
CA ASP A 85 -6.55 19.20 2.43
C ASP A 85 -7.25 19.99 3.56
N ILE A 86 -6.58 20.18 4.70
CA ILE A 86 -7.12 21.00 5.81
C ILE A 86 -7.25 22.48 5.41
N GLU A 87 -6.28 23.03 4.67
CA GLU A 87 -6.37 24.42 4.18
C GLU A 87 -7.47 24.58 3.13
N MET A 88 -7.66 23.59 2.26
CA MET A 88 -8.73 23.58 1.26
C MET A 88 -10.13 23.52 1.92
N LEU A 89 -10.30 22.68 2.95
CA LEU A 89 -11.54 22.61 3.75
C LEU A 89 -11.87 23.95 4.43
N LYS A 90 -10.87 24.59 5.06
CA LYS A 90 -11.06 25.92 5.67
C LYS A 90 -11.47 26.97 4.65
N THR A 91 -10.96 26.86 3.43
CA THR A 91 -11.30 27.79 2.34
C THR A 91 -12.73 27.59 1.88
N LEU A 92 -13.18 26.34 1.71
CA LEU A 92 -14.55 26.02 1.35
C LEU A 92 -15.57 26.49 2.40
N GLN A 93 -15.24 26.35 3.69
CA GLN A 93 -16.06 26.84 4.79
C GLN A 93 -16.17 28.37 4.80
N LYS A 94 -15.08 29.09 4.52
CA LYS A 94 -15.11 30.56 4.38
C LYS A 94 -15.92 31.04 3.17
N MET A 95 -15.95 30.23 2.12
CA MET A 95 -16.75 30.52 0.91
C MET A 95 -18.23 30.11 1.07
N GLY A 96 -18.64 29.55 2.21
CA GLY A 96 -20.02 29.08 2.45
C GLY A 96 -20.45 27.95 1.51
N LYS A 97 -19.48 27.18 0.97
CA LYS A 97 -19.75 26.05 0.07
C LYS A 97 -20.04 24.75 0.81
N ILE A 98 -19.72 24.73 2.10
CA ILE A 98 -19.98 23.69 3.11
C ILE A 98 -20.16 24.35 4.47
#